data_AF-A0A357IE49-F1
#
_entry.id   AF-A0A357IE49-F1
#
_cell.length_a   1.000
_cell.length_b   1.000
_cell.length_c   1.000
_cell.angle_alpha   90.00
_cell.angle_beta   90.00
_cell.angle_gamma   90.00
#
_symmetry.space_group_name_H-M   'P 1'
#
loop_
_entity.id
_entity.type
_entity.pdbx_description
1 polymer ?
#
loop_
_entity_poly.entity_id
_entity_poly.type
_entity_poly.pdbx_seq_one_letter_code
_entity_poly.pdbx_strand_id
1 'polypeptide(L)'
;MFKQLISCATVLSVLALSAHANDILPIARGVTLAHIAHNGTLQTLAVTADQGRTIQAVNLSEISGHDGDVVLTYRQLGYDGIIALINSAPSTSTYHYEQLLSPAGQGAHHIALGFNYPEHADEVDEKEEPFLFLKTSHATREQPILTADGVLLDYEAEICARPMQAISKAS
;
A
#
# COMPACT_ATOMS: atom_id res chain seq x y z
N MET A 1 4.15 4.79 58.74
CA MET A 1 4.49 3.85 57.64
C MET A 1 3.25 3.64 56.79
N PHE A 2 3.12 4.34 55.66
CA PHE A 2 2.15 4.01 54.62
C PHE A 2 2.85 4.23 53.27
N LYS A 3 3.26 3.12 52.65
CA LYS A 3 3.78 3.05 51.29
C LYS A 3 2.77 2.26 50.46
N GLN A 4 2.68 2.63 49.18
CA GLN A 4 2.04 1.95 48.05
C GLN A 4 0.53 2.14 47.88
N LEU A 5 0.19 2.84 46.80
CA LEU A 5 -0.46 2.24 45.62
C LEU A 5 -0.42 3.27 44.48
N ILE A 6 0.68 3.29 43.73
CA ILE A 6 0.69 3.99 42.44
C ILE A 6 -0.05 3.07 41.47
N SER A 7 -1.11 3.64 40.91
CA SER A 7 -2.07 3.07 39.97
C SER A 7 -1.39 2.30 38.83
N CYS A 8 -1.67 1.00 38.73
CA CYS A 8 -1.26 0.12 37.64
C CYS A 8 -2.21 0.22 36.41
N ALA A 9 -3.17 1.15 36.42
CA ALA A 9 -4.24 1.21 35.42
C ALA A 9 -3.86 1.96 34.12
N THR A 10 -2.76 2.69 34.08
CA THR A 10 -2.41 3.57 32.94
C THR A 10 -1.48 2.92 31.90
N VAL A 11 -0.91 1.75 32.18
CA VAL A 11 0.03 1.06 31.25
C VAL A 11 -0.71 0.19 30.23
N LEU A 12 -1.99 -0.15 30.46
CA LEU A 12 -2.74 -1.09 29.62
C LEU A 12 -3.32 -0.46 28.34
N SER A 13 -3.48 0.86 28.29
CA SER A 13 -4.12 1.57 27.18
C SER A 13 -3.22 1.82 25.96
N VAL A 14 -1.89 1.73 26.10
CA VAL A 14 -0.95 1.88 24.95
C VAL A 14 -0.76 0.56 24.19
N LEU A 15 -0.97 -0.59 24.83
CA LEU A 15 -0.82 -1.92 24.20
C LEU A 15 -1.94 -2.25 23.20
N ALA A 16 -3.12 -1.62 23.31
CA ALA A 16 -4.25 -1.88 22.42
C ALA A 16 -4.16 -1.13 21.08
N LEU A 17 -3.37 -0.05 20.96
CA LEU A 17 -3.22 0.68 19.69
C LEU A 17 -2.35 -0.06 18.66
N SER A 18 -1.56 -1.05 19.08
CA SER A 18 -0.66 -1.80 18.19
C SER A 18 -1.28 -3.04 17.55
N ALA A 19 -2.51 -3.43 17.92
CA ALA A 19 -3.06 -4.73 17.53
C ALA A 19 -3.52 -4.81 16.06
N HIS A 20 -3.69 -3.67 15.38
CA HIS A 20 -4.28 -3.60 14.03
C HIS A 20 -3.38 -2.93 12.98
N ALA A 21 -2.14 -2.55 13.33
CA ALA A 21 -1.27 -1.81 12.41
C ALA A 21 -0.97 -2.56 11.11
N ASN A 22 -1.04 -3.90 11.15
CA ASN A 22 -0.79 -4.78 10.01
C ASN A 22 -2.08 -5.52 9.57
N ASP A 23 -3.25 -5.04 9.97
CA ASP A 23 -4.50 -5.65 9.53
C ASP A 23 -4.69 -5.38 8.04
N ILE A 24 -4.76 -6.47 7.27
CA ILE A 24 -5.21 -6.40 5.88
C ILE A 24 -6.72 -6.64 5.82
N LEU A 25 -7.32 -6.16 4.74
CA LEU A 25 -8.74 -6.36 4.50
C LEU A 25 -9.05 -7.87 4.44
N PRO A 26 -10.09 -8.37 5.16
CA PRO A 26 -10.51 -9.75 5.00
C PRO A 26 -10.88 -10.04 3.55
N ILE A 27 -10.46 -11.21 3.05
CA ILE A 27 -10.59 -11.61 1.64
C ILE A 27 -12.04 -11.49 1.14
N ALA A 28 -13.03 -11.75 2.01
CA ALA A 28 -14.46 -11.62 1.70
C ALA A 28 -14.93 -10.17 1.45
N ARG A 29 -14.10 -9.17 1.77
CA ARG A 29 -14.39 -7.74 1.57
C ARG A 29 -13.52 -7.09 0.49
N GLY A 30 -12.40 -7.71 0.13
CA GLY A 30 -11.52 -7.25 -0.93
C GLY A 30 -10.20 -8.00 -0.92
N VAL A 31 -9.34 -7.73 -1.91
CA VAL A 31 -8.03 -8.39 -2.05
C VAL A 31 -6.90 -7.40 -1.83
N THR A 32 -5.89 -7.83 -1.08
CA THR A 32 -4.62 -7.12 -0.96
C THR A 32 -3.62 -7.77 -1.92
N LEU A 33 -3.09 -6.98 -2.86
CA LEU A 33 -2.18 -7.47 -3.89
C LEU A 33 -0.81 -6.81 -3.76
N ALA A 34 0.25 -7.57 -4.05
CA ALA A 34 1.63 -7.08 -4.05
C ALA A 34 2.41 -7.63 -5.25
N HIS A 35 3.62 -7.11 -5.46
CA HIS A 35 4.51 -7.54 -6.54
C HIS A 35 5.87 -7.95 -6.02
N ILE A 36 6.48 -8.92 -6.71
CA ILE A 36 7.90 -9.22 -6.62
C ILE A 36 8.50 -9.32 -8.02
N ALA A 37 9.81 -9.13 -8.13
CA ALA A 37 10.57 -9.58 -9.27
C ALA A 37 11.10 -10.98 -8.99
N HIS A 38 10.81 -11.95 -9.85
CA HIS A 38 11.33 -13.30 -9.76
C HIS A 38 11.83 -13.74 -11.15
N ASN A 39 13.10 -14.13 -11.25
CA ASN A 39 13.77 -14.50 -12.51
C ASN A 39 13.60 -13.47 -13.65
N GLY A 40 13.60 -12.18 -13.30
CA GLY A 40 13.43 -11.08 -14.28
C GLY A 40 11.99 -10.86 -14.75
N THR A 41 11.03 -11.61 -14.22
CA THR A 41 9.60 -11.45 -14.49
C THR A 41 8.89 -10.81 -13.30
N LEU A 42 7.87 -10.01 -13.57
CA LEU A 42 7.03 -9.42 -12.54
C LEU A 42 5.94 -10.42 -12.14
N GLN A 43 5.88 -10.77 -10.87
CA GLN A 43 4.90 -11.72 -10.34
C GLN A 43 3.95 -11.03 -9.37
N THR A 44 2.67 -11.38 -9.45
CA THR A 44 1.64 -10.85 -8.56
C THR A 44 1.36 -11.83 -7.42
N LEU A 45 1.36 -11.29 -6.20
CA LEU A 45 1.05 -12.00 -4.96
C LEU A 45 -0.32 -11.56 -4.45
N ALA A 46 -1.13 -12.50 -3.99
CA ALA A 46 -2.29 -12.24 -3.15
C ALA A 46 -1.91 -12.35 -1.67
N VAL A 47 -1.89 -11.23 -0.97
CA VAL A 47 -1.51 -11.14 0.44
C VAL A 47 -2.64 -11.64 1.32
N THR A 48 -2.32 -12.55 2.23
CA THR A 48 -3.27 -13.22 3.14
C THR A 48 -3.02 -12.88 4.61
N ALA A 49 -1.82 -12.43 4.96
CA ALA A 49 -1.51 -11.83 6.24
C ALA A 49 -0.29 -10.91 6.12
N ASP A 50 -0.24 -9.87 6.96
CA ASP A 50 0.91 -9.00 7.15
C ASP A 50 1.43 -9.14 8.60
N GLN A 51 2.75 -9.29 8.73
CA GLN A 51 3.47 -9.46 9.99
C GLN A 51 4.48 -8.31 10.24
N GLY A 52 4.32 -7.17 9.56
CA GLY A 52 5.05 -5.93 9.74
C GLY A 52 6.38 -5.83 8.98
N ARG A 53 7.07 -6.95 8.76
CA ARG A 53 8.29 -7.03 7.92
C ARG A 53 8.25 -8.14 6.88
N THR A 54 7.26 -9.02 7.01
CA THR A 54 7.01 -10.14 6.13
C THR A 54 5.52 -10.22 5.86
N ILE A 55 5.17 -10.73 4.69
CA ILE A 55 3.80 -11.11 4.34
C ILE A 55 3.70 -12.62 4.19
N GLN A 56 2.51 -13.16 4.44
CA GLN A 56 2.09 -14.46 3.91
C GLN A 56 1.26 -14.22 2.66
N ALA A 57 1.60 -14.89 1.56
CA ALA A 57 0.90 -14.69 0.29
C ALA A 57 0.80 -15.96 -0.55
N VAL A 58 -0.21 -15.98 -1.42
CA VAL A 58 -0.33 -16.92 -2.53
C VAL A 58 0.28 -16.27 -3.76
N ASN A 59 1.21 -16.95 -4.44
CA ASN A 59 1.75 -16.46 -5.71
C ASN A 59 0.75 -16.74 -6.84
N LEU A 60 0.00 -15.72 -7.25
CA LEU A 60 -1.02 -15.86 -8.28
C LEU A 60 -0.39 -16.17 -9.64
N SER A 61 0.79 -15.62 -9.93
CA SER A 61 1.49 -15.84 -11.19
C SER A 61 1.96 -17.29 -11.34
N GLU A 62 2.48 -17.90 -10.27
CA GLU A 62 2.87 -19.31 -10.29
C GLU A 62 1.69 -20.26 -10.52
N ILE A 63 0.54 -19.99 -9.89
CA ILE A 63 -0.63 -20.90 -9.99
C ILE A 63 -1.38 -20.70 -11.31
N SER A 64 -1.52 -19.46 -11.77
CA SER A 64 -2.26 -19.14 -13.00
C SER A 64 -1.41 -19.28 -14.27
N GLY A 65 -0.08 -19.26 -14.15
CA GLY A 65 0.82 -19.17 -15.29
C GLY A 65 0.84 -17.78 -15.96
N HIS A 66 0.36 -16.75 -15.26
CA HIS A 66 0.30 -15.37 -15.76
C HIS A 66 1.20 -14.45 -14.94
N ASP A 67 2.33 -14.07 -15.54
CA ASP A 67 3.19 -13.01 -15.03
C ASP A 67 2.61 -11.63 -15.41
N GLY A 68 2.83 -10.63 -14.57
CA GLY A 68 2.26 -9.30 -14.76
C GLY A 68 2.14 -8.49 -13.48
N ASP A 69 1.69 -7.26 -13.66
CA ASP A 69 1.36 -6.37 -12.55
C ASP A 69 -0.09 -6.58 -12.05
N VAL A 70 -0.45 -5.92 -10.95
CA VAL A 70 -1.72 -6.08 -10.24
C VAL A 70 -2.89 -5.70 -11.13
N VAL A 71 -2.69 -4.73 -12.03
CA VAL A 71 -3.74 -4.29 -12.96
C VAL A 71 -3.95 -5.35 -14.04
N LEU A 72 -2.87 -5.87 -14.63
CA LEU A 72 -2.96 -6.93 -15.62
C LEU A 72 -3.56 -8.21 -15.03
N THR A 73 -3.05 -8.64 -13.87
CA THR A 73 -3.52 -9.82 -13.14
C THR A 73 -5.00 -9.70 -12.81
N TYR A 74 -5.44 -8.57 -12.25
CA TYR A 74 -6.85 -8.36 -11.93
C TYR A 74 -7.72 -8.30 -13.19
N ARG A 75 -7.24 -7.70 -14.29
CA ARG A 75 -7.99 -7.70 -15.56
C ARG A 75 -8.15 -9.09 -16.17
N GLN A 76 -7.16 -9.97 -16.00
CA GLN A 76 -7.19 -11.33 -16.53
C GLN A 76 -8.05 -12.26 -15.69
N LEU A 77 -7.93 -12.19 -14.37
CA LEU A 77 -8.56 -13.14 -13.45
C LEU A 77 -9.88 -12.63 -12.88
N GLY A 78 -10.06 -11.30 -12.78
CA GLY A 78 -11.15 -10.70 -12.03
C GLY A 78 -11.07 -10.97 -10.53
N TYR A 79 -11.98 -10.38 -9.77
CA TYR A 79 -12.06 -10.61 -8.33
C TYR A 79 -12.34 -12.08 -8.01
N ASP A 80 -13.40 -12.67 -8.57
CA ASP A 80 -13.81 -14.05 -8.27
C ASP A 80 -12.75 -15.07 -8.64
N GLY A 81 -12.03 -14.88 -9.76
CA GLY A 81 -10.93 -15.74 -10.16
C GLY A 81 -9.75 -15.68 -9.18
N ILE A 82 -9.40 -14.49 -8.71
CA ILE A 82 -8.38 -14.32 -7.65
C ILE A 82 -8.82 -15.03 -6.38
N ILE A 83 -10.08 -14.87 -5.94
CA ILE A 83 -10.61 -15.54 -4.76
C ILE A 83 -10.55 -17.06 -4.91
N ALA A 84 -10.95 -17.60 -6.07
CA ALA A 84 -10.89 -19.02 -6.34
C ALA A 84 -9.46 -19.55 -6.24
N LEU A 85 -8.49 -18.84 -6.81
CA LEU A 85 -7.07 -19.22 -6.73
C LEU A 85 -6.57 -19.21 -5.28
N ILE A 86 -6.87 -18.17 -4.51
CA ILE A 86 -6.50 -18.09 -3.09
C ILE A 86 -7.06 -19.28 -2.31
N ASN A 87 -8.35 -19.60 -2.49
CA ASN A 87 -9.00 -20.71 -1.78
C ASN A 87 -8.52 -22.10 -2.24
N SER A 88 -8.05 -22.22 -3.48
CA SER A 88 -7.51 -23.47 -4.03
C SER A 88 -6.03 -23.69 -3.73
N ALA A 89 -5.32 -22.64 -3.29
CA ALA A 89 -3.90 -22.71 -3.03
C ALA A 89 -3.60 -23.67 -1.86
N PRO A 90 -2.66 -24.62 -2.03
CA PRO A 90 -2.38 -25.62 -1.00
C PRO A 90 -1.75 -25.00 0.26
N SER A 91 -1.00 -23.90 0.10
CA SER A 91 -0.34 -23.18 1.18
C SER A 91 0.00 -21.76 0.75
N THR A 92 0.30 -20.91 1.72
CA THR A 92 0.91 -19.60 1.51
C THR A 92 2.44 -19.69 1.64
N SER A 93 3.13 -18.79 0.98
CA SER A 93 4.58 -18.59 1.11
C SER A 93 4.86 -17.29 1.84
N THR A 94 6.01 -17.24 2.53
CA THR A 94 6.47 -16.04 3.24
C THR A 94 7.35 -15.20 2.32
N TYR A 95 7.10 -13.89 2.26
CA TYR A 95 7.90 -12.94 1.51
C TYR A 95 8.32 -11.78 2.42
N HIS A 96 9.56 -11.33 2.26
CA HIS A 96 10.11 -10.17 2.96
C HIS A 96 9.70 -8.87 2.26
N TYR A 97 9.48 -7.81 3.03
CA TYR A 97 9.13 -6.49 2.48
C TYR A 97 10.16 -6.00 1.47
N GLU A 98 11.44 -6.28 1.71
CA GLU A 98 12.56 -5.92 0.83
C GLU A 98 12.44 -6.54 -0.58
N GLN A 99 11.67 -7.61 -0.74
CA GLN A 99 11.41 -8.23 -2.04
C GLN A 99 10.24 -7.55 -2.78
N LEU A 100 9.38 -6.84 -2.07
CA LEU A 100 8.19 -6.23 -2.63
C LEU A 100 8.54 -5.01 -3.48
N LEU A 101 7.82 -4.83 -4.58
CA LEU A 101 7.96 -3.67 -5.47
C LEU A 101 6.81 -2.67 -5.27
N SER A 102 7.00 -1.45 -5.79
CA SER A 102 5.96 -0.42 -5.73
C SER A 102 4.68 -0.87 -6.45
N PRO A 103 3.48 -0.69 -5.83
CA PRO A 103 2.21 -1.04 -6.48
C PRO A 103 1.83 -0.04 -7.59
N ALA A 104 2.48 1.14 -7.63
CA ALA A 104 2.24 2.18 -8.63
C ALA A 104 2.76 1.81 -10.04
N GLY A 105 3.50 0.70 -10.18
CA GLY A 105 4.07 0.26 -11.46
C GLY A 105 5.35 1.03 -11.82
N GLN A 106 5.65 1.09 -13.13
CA GLN A 106 6.88 1.71 -13.66
C GLN A 106 6.66 3.11 -14.24
N GLY A 107 5.45 3.66 -14.13
CA GLY A 107 5.14 5.02 -14.60
C GLY A 107 5.97 6.07 -13.86
N ALA A 108 6.30 7.16 -14.55
CA ALA A 108 7.03 8.31 -14.00
C ALA A 108 6.16 9.57 -13.86
N HIS A 109 4.88 9.45 -14.19
CA HIS A 109 3.94 10.57 -14.26
C HIS A 109 2.71 10.22 -13.43
N HIS A 110 2.52 10.97 -12.35
CA HIS A 110 1.44 10.76 -11.40
C HIS A 110 0.67 12.07 -11.24
N ILE A 111 -0.66 11.99 -11.30
CA ILE A 111 -1.53 13.13 -11.03
C ILE A 111 -1.76 13.19 -9.52
N ALA A 112 -1.42 14.31 -8.90
CA ALA A 112 -1.68 14.61 -7.49
C ALA A 112 -2.73 15.71 -7.38
N LEU A 113 -3.36 15.81 -6.21
CA LEU A 113 -4.42 16.77 -5.92
C LEU A 113 -4.04 17.57 -4.67
N GLY A 114 -3.68 18.84 -4.86
CA GLY A 114 -3.36 19.78 -3.79
C GLY A 114 -4.63 20.25 -3.09
N PHE A 115 -4.51 20.58 -1.81
CA PHE A 115 -5.58 21.13 -0.96
C PHE A 115 -6.89 20.32 -0.94
N ASN A 116 -6.80 18.99 -1.10
CA ASN A 116 -7.96 18.09 -0.96
C ASN A 116 -8.33 17.79 0.50
N TYR A 117 -7.65 18.41 1.46
CA TYR A 117 -7.94 18.35 2.89
C TYR A 117 -8.00 19.78 3.42
N PRO A 118 -9.16 20.25 3.93
CA PRO A 118 -9.32 21.63 4.40
C PRO A 118 -8.29 22.02 5.46
N GLU A 119 -8.00 21.10 6.39
CA GLU A 119 -7.03 21.33 7.46
C GLU A 119 -5.63 21.60 6.92
N HIS A 120 -5.25 20.96 5.81
CA HIS A 120 -3.95 21.18 5.18
C HIS A 120 -3.89 22.50 4.39
N ALA A 121 -5.01 22.95 3.81
CA ALA A 121 -5.09 24.26 3.17
C ALA A 121 -4.93 25.40 4.20
N ASP A 122 -5.55 25.23 5.38
CA ASP A 122 -5.44 26.21 6.48
C ASP A 122 -4.00 26.35 7.00
N GLU A 123 -3.19 25.27 7.00
CA GLU A 123 -1.79 25.28 7.46
C GLU A 123 -0.89 26.23 6.68
N VAL A 124 -1.19 26.44 5.40
CA VAL A 124 -0.42 27.31 4.51
C VAL A 124 -1.09 28.67 4.26
N ASP A 125 -2.15 29.00 5.02
CA ASP A 125 -2.97 30.22 4.89
C ASP A 125 -3.48 30.46 3.45
N GLU A 126 -3.69 29.38 2.71
CA GLU A 126 -4.18 29.42 1.34
C GLU A 126 -5.70 29.27 1.30
N LYS A 127 -6.36 30.14 0.53
CA LYS A 127 -7.81 30.07 0.26
C LYS A 127 -8.11 29.39 -1.07
N GLU A 128 -7.19 28.56 -1.53
CA GLU A 128 -7.26 27.97 -2.86
C GLU A 128 -8.20 26.76 -2.89
N GLU A 129 -8.92 26.64 -4.00
CA GLU A 129 -9.69 25.43 -4.30
C GLU A 129 -8.74 24.26 -4.60
N PRO A 130 -9.19 23.00 -4.40
CA PRO A 130 -8.37 21.84 -4.76
C PRO A 130 -7.91 21.89 -6.22
N PHE A 131 -6.62 21.62 -6.46
CA PHE A 131 -6.02 21.73 -7.79
C PHE A 131 -5.19 20.50 -8.17
N LEU A 132 -5.17 20.18 -9.46
CA LEU A 132 -4.39 19.05 -9.98
C LEU A 132 -2.99 19.50 -10.36
N PHE A 133 -1.98 18.71 -9.99
CA PHE A 133 -0.59 18.90 -10.41
C PHE A 133 0.09 17.57 -10.74
N LEU A 134 1.27 17.64 -11.37
CA LEU A 134 2.00 16.47 -11.84
C LEU A 134 3.21 16.20 -10.94
N LYS A 135 3.29 14.98 -10.38
CA LYS A 135 4.53 14.43 -9.78
C LYS A 135 5.29 13.67 -10.88
N THR A 136 6.48 14.17 -11.26
CA THR A 136 7.32 13.60 -12.34
C THR A 136 8.48 12.79 -11.76
N SER A 137 8.17 11.65 -11.15
CA SER A 137 9.17 10.74 -10.57
C SER A 137 8.69 9.30 -10.70
N HIS A 138 9.62 8.36 -10.72
CA HIS A 138 9.27 6.95 -10.58
C HIS A 138 8.91 6.65 -9.13
N ALA A 139 7.72 6.10 -8.91
CA ALA A 139 7.27 5.70 -7.59
C ALA A 139 8.13 4.54 -7.06
N THR A 140 8.77 4.75 -5.91
CA THR A 140 9.54 3.73 -5.19
C THR A 140 8.73 3.15 -4.04
N ARG A 141 9.21 2.04 -3.47
CA ARG A 141 8.80 1.64 -2.13
C ARG A 141 9.52 2.50 -1.07
N GLU A 142 9.31 2.14 0.19
CA GLU A 142 10.12 2.59 1.33
C GLU A 142 11.61 2.50 0.99
N GLN A 143 12.26 3.66 1.02
CA GLN A 143 13.69 3.81 0.83
C GLN A 143 14.16 5.05 1.59
N PRO A 144 15.45 5.16 1.92
CA PRO A 144 16.01 6.39 2.45
C PRO A 144 15.75 7.56 1.49
N ILE A 145 15.20 8.66 2.01
CA ILE A 145 15.04 9.91 1.25
C ILE A 145 16.28 10.77 1.48
N LEU A 146 16.97 11.09 0.39
CA LEU A 146 18.16 11.95 0.42
C LEU A 146 17.73 13.42 0.33
N THR A 147 18.32 14.26 1.17
CA THR A 147 18.10 15.71 1.17
C THR A 147 19.44 16.45 1.25
N ALA A 148 19.43 17.76 1.02
CA ALA A 148 20.61 18.62 1.09
C ALA A 148 20.44 19.72 2.15
N ASP A 149 21.55 20.27 2.60
CA ASP A 149 21.56 21.36 3.58
C ASP A 149 20.74 22.56 3.06
N GLY A 150 19.85 23.08 3.92
CA GLY A 150 18.98 24.21 3.60
C GLY A 150 17.70 23.85 2.84
N VAL A 151 17.46 22.58 2.50
CA VAL A 151 16.20 22.12 1.92
C VAL A 151 15.17 21.89 3.03
N LEU A 152 14.01 22.55 2.92
CA LEU A 152 12.84 22.31 3.76
C LEU A 152 12.02 21.16 3.17
N LEU A 153 12.46 19.94 3.44
CA LEU A 153 11.75 18.74 2.99
C LEU A 153 10.57 18.46 3.92
N ASP A 154 9.37 18.37 3.35
CA ASP A 154 8.15 18.00 4.06
C ASP A 154 7.62 16.64 3.58
N TYR A 155 6.62 16.10 4.29
CA TYR A 155 5.98 14.83 3.96
C TYR A 155 4.46 14.98 3.85
N GLU A 156 3.88 14.27 2.89
CA GLU A 156 2.43 14.23 2.65
C GLU A 156 1.99 12.77 2.58
N ALA A 157 1.09 12.37 3.47
CA ALA A 157 0.46 11.06 3.41
C ALA A 157 -0.82 11.13 2.56
N GLU A 158 -0.81 10.45 1.42
CA GLU A 158 -1.91 10.50 0.45
C GLU A 158 -2.50 9.11 0.17
N ILE A 159 -3.79 9.06 -0.14
CA ILE A 159 -4.43 7.86 -0.70
C ILE A 159 -4.20 7.86 -2.21
N CYS A 160 -3.42 6.90 -2.69
CA CYS A 160 -3.16 6.73 -4.11
C CYS A 160 -4.18 5.77 -4.75
N ALA A 161 -4.68 6.14 -5.92
CA ALA A 161 -5.52 5.27 -6.75
C ALA A 161 -4.83 4.99 -8.08
N ARG A 162 -4.85 3.73 -8.51
CA ARG A 162 -4.37 3.31 -9.83
C ARG A 162 -5.56 2.90 -10.69
N PRO A 163 -5.81 3.57 -11.82
CA PRO A 163 -6.89 3.17 -12.73
C PRO A 163 -6.66 1.76 -13.27
N MET A 164 -7.70 0.92 -13.22
CA MET A 164 -7.64 -0.45 -13.75
C MET A 164 -7.75 -0.49 -15.28
N GLN A 165 -8.09 0.64 -15.90
CA GLN A 165 -8.25 0.81 -17.34
C GLN A 165 -7.75 2.20 -17.73
N ALA A 166 -7.47 2.41 -19.01
CA ALA A 166 -7.11 3.73 -19.51
C ALA A 166 -8.27 4.72 -19.24
N ILE A 167 -7.94 5.87 -18.64
CA ILE A 167 -8.90 6.96 -18.47
C ILE A 167 -9.00 7.69 -19.81
N SER A 168 -10.19 7.71 -20.39
CA SER A 168 -10.51 8.54 -21.56
C SER A 168 -11.27 9.79 -21.12
N LYS A 169 -11.19 10.85 -21.91
CA LYS A 169 -12.06 12.02 -21.73
C LYS A 169 -13.52 11.56 -21.78
N ALA A 170 -14.31 11.96 -20.79
CA ALA A 170 -15.76 11.78 -20.87
C ALA A 170 -16.28 12.59 -22.07
N SER A 171 -16.93 11.89 -22.99
CA SER A 171 -17.66 12.46 -24.13
C SER A 171 -18.87 13.23 -23.66
#